data_AF-A0A392UYU5-F1
#
_entry.id   AF-A0A392UYU5-F1
#
_cell.length_a   1.000
_cell.length_b   1.000
_cell.length_c   1.000
_cell.angle_alpha   90.00
_cell.angle_beta   90.00
_cell.angle_gamma   90.00
#
_symmetry.space_group_name_H-M   'P 1'
#
loop_
_entity.id
_entity.type
_entity.pdbx_description
1 polymer ?
#
loop_
_entity_poly.entity_id
_entity_poly.type
_entity_poly.pdbx_seq_one_letter_code
_entity_poly.pdbx_strand_id
1 'polypeptide(L)' 'MERFMKHKPPTFTGGYNPEGAVNWLEEVEIIFEAMRCSEENKVTLGAYVLREEGGSQSLVEEC' A
#
# COMPACT_ATOMS: atom_id res chain seq x y z
N MET A 1 0.65 9.75 -5.43
CA MET A 1 0.37 9.09 -4.10
C MET A 1 -0.83 9.70 -3.34
N GLU A 2 -1.08 11.01 -3.40
CA GLU A 2 -2.14 11.67 -2.61
C GLU A 2 -3.54 11.05 -2.77
N ARG A 3 -3.86 10.56 -3.98
CA ARG A 3 -5.13 9.90 -4.25
C ARG A 3 -5.29 8.60 -3.45
N PHE A 4 -4.23 7.82 -3.33
CA PHE A 4 -4.24 6.57 -2.55
C PHE A 4 -4.40 6.85 -1.05
N MET A 5 -3.67 7.82 -0.52
CA MET A 5 -3.79 8.20 0.90
C MET A 5 -5.16 8.79 1.26
N LYS A 6 -5.86 9.43 0.31
CA LYS A 6 -7.26 9.85 0.50
C LYS A 6 -8.21 8.68 0.76
N HIS A 7 -7.87 7.47 0.29
CA HIS A 7 -8.63 6.26 0.56
C HIS A 7 -8.28 5.59 1.89
N LYS A 8 -7.32 6.15 2.66
CA LYS A 8 -6.90 5.65 3.98
C LYS A 8 -6.58 4.15 3.95
N PRO A 9 -5.51 3.77 3.23
CA PRO A 9 -5.14 2.36 3.11
C PRO A 9 -4.94 1.73 4.49
N PRO A 10 -5.31 0.46 4.68
CA PRO A 10 -5.13 -0.21 5.95
C PRO A 10 -3.64 -0.35 6.28
N THR A 11 -3.29 -0.24 7.56
CA THR A 11 -1.92 -0.48 8.04
C THR A 11 -1.70 -1.98 8.20
N PHE A 12 -0.61 -2.49 7.65
CA PHE A 12 -0.19 -3.85 7.94
C PHE A 12 0.46 -3.88 9.32
N THR A 13 -0.15 -4.58 10.26
CA THR A 13 0.35 -4.67 11.64
C THR A 13 1.48 -5.68 11.82
N GLY A 14 1.87 -6.40 10.76
CA GLY A 14 2.92 -7.41 10.81
C GLY A 14 2.57 -8.63 11.69
N GLY A 15 3.53 -9.53 11.88
CA GLY A 15 3.40 -10.69 12.76
C GLY A 15 2.92 -11.99 12.11
N TYR A 16 2.83 -13.06 12.91
CA TYR A 16 2.42 -14.42 12.50
C TYR A 16 0.90 -14.56 12.39
N ASN A 17 0.25 -13.68 11.62
CA ASN A 17 -1.18 -13.74 11.34
C ASN A 17 -1.41 -13.88 9.82
N PRO A 18 -1.46 -15.11 9.28
CA PRO A 18 -1.64 -15.32 7.84
C PRO A 18 -3.01 -14.83 7.35
N GLU A 19 -4.07 -14.98 8.16
CA GLU A 19 -5.42 -14.51 7.80
C GLU A 19 -5.47 -12.97 7.75
N GLY A 20 -4.86 -12.30 8.74
CA GLY A 20 -4.73 -10.84 8.75
C GLY A 20 -3.91 -10.30 7.58
N ALA A 21 -2.87 -11.01 7.15
CA ALA A 21 -2.08 -10.65 5.99
C ALA A 21 -2.86 -10.77 4.67
N VAL A 22 -3.67 -11.83 4.53
CA VAL A 22 -4.54 -12.01 3.36
C VAL A 22 -5.61 -10.92 3.31
N ASN A 23 -6.32 -10.67 4.42
CA ASN A 23 -7.34 -9.61 4.47
C ASN A 23 -6.74 -8.22 4.17
N TRP A 24 -5.55 -7.93 4.69
CA TRP A 24 -4.87 -6.67 4.40
C TRP A 24 -4.53 -6.52 2.91
N LEU A 25 -4.04 -7.59 2.27
CA LEU A 25 -3.76 -7.59 0.83
C LEU A 25 -5.02 -7.34 0.00
N GLU A 26 -6.12 -8.02 0.31
CA GLU A 26 -7.40 -7.85 -0.40
C GLU A 26 -7.91 -6.40 -0.30
N GLU A 27 -7.87 -5.80 0.89
CA GLU A 27 -8.30 -4.40 1.08
C GLU A 27 -7.42 -3.40 0.30
N VAL A 28 -6.10 -3.62 0.26
CA VAL A 28 -5.18 -2.79 -0.52
C VAL A 28 -5.43 -2.94 -2.03
N GLU A 29 -5.72 -4.15 -2.50
CA GLU A 29 -6.01 -4.42 -3.90
C GLU A 29 -7.31 -3.75 -4.37
N ILE A 30 -8.36 -3.75 -3.54
CA ILE A 30 -9.61 -3.02 -3.81
C ILE A 30 -9.35 -1.53 -4.02
N ILE A 31 -8.47 -0.92 -3.23
CA ILE A 31 -8.13 0.49 -3.38
C ILE A 31 -7.40 0.73 -4.71
N PHE A 32 -6.48 -0.15 -5.10
CA PHE A 32 -5.81 -0.05 -6.40
C PHE A 32 -6.78 -0.18 -7.57
N GLU A 33 -7.74 -1.10 -7.50
CA GLU A 33 -8.76 -1.26 -8.51
C GLU A 33 -9.67 -0.04 -8.60
N ALA A 34 -10.13 0.49 -7.46
CA ALA A 34 -10.96 1.70 -7.39
C ALA A 34 -10.25 2.94 -7.98
N MET A 35 -8.93 3.02 -7.84
CA MET A 35 -8.12 4.08 -8.44
C MET A 35 -7.77 3.84 -9.91
N ARG A 36 -8.02 2.64 -10.45
CA ARG A 36 -7.56 2.17 -11.76
C ARG A 36 -6.04 2.30 -11.93
N CYS A 37 -5.28 1.95 -10.88
CA CYS A 37 -3.82 1.96 -10.95
C CYS A 37 -3.31 0.91 -11.94
N SER A 38 -2.30 1.26 -12.74
CA SER A 38 -1.51 0.30 -13.50
C SER A 38 -0.73 -0.62 -12.56
N GLU A 39 -0.39 -1.83 -13.01
CA GLU A 39 0.38 -2.80 -12.23
C GLU A 39 1.70 -2.22 -11.68
N GLU A 40 2.37 -1.37 -12.46
CA GLU A 40 3.60 -0.66 -12.05
C GLU A 40 3.36 0.28 -10.85
N ASN A 41 2.20 0.93 -10.80
CA ASN A 41 1.80 1.79 -9.68
C ASN A 41 1.41 0.96 -8.45
N LYS A 42 0.83 -0.25 -8.63
CA LYS A 42 0.49 -1.16 -7.51
C LYS A 42 1.74 -1.61 -6.75
N VAL A 43 2.81 -1.99 -7.46
CA VAL A 43 4.08 -2.43 -6.84
C VAL A 43 4.70 -1.31 -6.02
N THR A 44 4.74 -0.09 -6.56
CA THR A 44 5.31 1.08 -5.89
C THR A 44 4.52 1.47 -4.65
N LEU A 45 3.18 1.48 -4.74
CA LEU A 45 2.30 1.82 -3.62
C LEU A 45 2.28 0.73 -2.54
N GLY A 46 2.27 -0.55 -2.93
CA GLY A 46 2.35 -1.69 -2.01
C GLY A 46 3.66 -1.69 -1.21
N ALA A 47 4.78 -1.43 -1.88
CA ALA A 47 6.08 -1.27 -1.22
C ALA A 47 6.10 -0.08 -0.25
N TYR A 48 5.39 1.02 -0.56
CA TYR A 48 5.27 2.16 0.37
C TYR A 48 4.52 1.76 1.65
N VAL A 49 3.35 1.12 1.54
CA VAL A 49 2.55 0.76 2.74
C VAL A 49 3.29 -0.22 3.63
N LEU A 50 4.11 -1.10 3.04
CA LEU A 50 4.97 -2.03 3.77
C LEU A 50 6.20 -1.36 4.40
N ARG A 51 6.66 -0.20 3.88
CA ARG A 51 7.91 0.46 4.31
C ARG A 51 7.75 1.44 5.48
N GLU A 52 6.54 1.83 5.88
CA GLU A 52 6.35 2.78 7.01
C GLU A 52 6.86 2.29 8.39
N GLU A 53 7.33 1.03 8.52
CA GLU A 53 8.06 0.58 9.72
C GLU A 53 9.53 1.05 9.80
N GLY A 54 10.11 1.64 8.74
CA GLY A 54 11.53 2.02 8.69
C GLY A 54 11.76 3.44 8.18
N GLY A 55 12.22 4.34 9.07
CA GLY A 55 12.39 5.77 8.80
C GLY A 55 13.27 6.15 7.59
N SER A 56 13.11 7.43 7.23
CA SER A 56 13.86 8.24 6.25
C SER A 56 13.35 8.25 4.80
N GLN A 57 12.54 9.28 4.56
CA GLN A 57 12.27 9.99 3.32
C GLN A 57 13.53 10.10 2.42
N SER A 58 13.52 9.48 1.23
CA SER A 58 14.14 10.01 0.01
C SER A 58 13.76 9.15 -1.20
N LEU A 59 13.46 9.84 -2.31
CA LEU A 59 13.22 9.33 -3.67
C LEU A 59 11.93 8.49 -3.80
N VAL A 60 10.89 8.93 -4.50
CA VAL A 60 10.91 9.52 -5.84
C VAL A 60 9.59 10.28 -6.05
N GLU A 61 9.72 11.50 -6.57
CA GLU A 61 8.68 12.11 -7.38
C GLU A 61 8.44 11.18 -8.57
N GLU A 62 7.27 10.56 -8.66
CA GLU A 62 6.41 10.50 -9.86
C GLU A 62 5.28 9.48 -9.63
N CYS A 63 4.13 9.99 -9.18
CA CYS A 63 2.79 9.37 -9.29
C CYS A 63 1.73 10.42 -9.00
#